data_AF-A0A9D8XGG1-F1
#
_entry.id   AF-A0A9D8XGG1-F1
#
_cell.length_a   1.000
_cell.length_b   1.000
_cell.length_c   1.000
_cell.angle_alpha   90.00
_cell.angle_beta   90.00
_cell.angle_gamma   90.00
#
_symmetry.space_group_name_H-M   'P 1'
#
loop_
_entity.id
_entity.type
_entity.pdbx_description
1 polymer ?
#
loop_
_entity_poly.entity_id
_entity_poly.type
_entity_poly.pdbx_seq_one_letter_code
_entity_poly.pdbx_strand_id
1 'polypeptide(L)'
;GLEKIEFSKRYIEVYNKIDCLSDEGRALVCQNLKENRVGVSALTGEGVADFLARLEEKLFSCRQIKELRFDVTDGAGIAKAYRLGKILERREDGEKVYLRVLEKNNFEKRD
;
A
#
# COMPACT_ATOMS: atom_id res chain seq x y z
N GLY A 1 -14.10 -9.29 -16.57
CA GLY A 1 -14.13 -9.33 -15.08
C GLY A 1 -13.01 -8.53 -14.43
N LEU A 2 -11.88 -8.31 -15.11
CA LEU A 2 -10.82 -7.40 -14.69
C LEU A 2 -10.36 -6.66 -15.94
N GLU A 3 -11.10 -5.64 -16.37
CA GLU A 3 -10.69 -4.83 -17.51
C GLU A 3 -9.84 -3.66 -17.00
N LYS A 4 -8.63 -3.50 -17.56
CA LYS A 4 -7.74 -2.34 -17.37
C LYS A 4 -7.11 -2.18 -15.97
N ILE A 5 -7.19 -3.18 -15.09
CA ILE A 5 -6.52 -3.11 -13.78
C ILE A 5 -5.00 -3.12 -13.91
N GLU A 6 -4.48 -3.68 -15.00
CA GLU A 6 -3.06 -3.76 -15.32
C GLU A 6 -2.41 -2.37 -15.45
N PHE A 7 -3.22 -1.34 -15.73
CA PHE A 7 -2.79 0.06 -15.79
C PHE A 7 -2.88 0.80 -14.44
N SER A 8 -3.42 0.15 -13.41
CA SER A 8 -3.51 0.75 -12.07
C SER A 8 -2.13 0.89 -11.45
N LYS A 9 -1.86 2.04 -10.83
CA LYS A 9 -0.63 2.24 -10.04
C LYS A 9 -0.50 1.25 -8.87
N ARG A 10 -1.62 0.67 -8.43
CA ARG A 10 -1.71 -0.31 -7.33
C ARG A 10 -1.78 -1.76 -7.83
N TYR A 11 -1.33 -2.02 -9.05
CA TYR A 11 -1.24 -3.37 -9.61
C TYR A 11 0.18 -3.93 -9.46
N ILE A 12 0.28 -5.21 -9.12
CA ILE A 12 1.48 -6.04 -9.24
C ILE A 12 1.06 -7.34 -9.90
N GLU A 13 1.80 -7.75 -10.93
CA GLU A 13 1.66 -9.04 -11.58
C GLU A 13 2.71 -10.01 -11.01
N VAL A 14 2.26 -11.20 -10.59
CA VAL A 14 3.13 -12.18 -9.94
C VAL A 14 3.21 -13.43 -10.80
N TYR A 15 4.39 -13.68 -11.36
CA TYR A 15 4.69 -14.89 -12.12
C TYR A 15 5.14 -15.96 -11.14
N ASN A 16 4.16 -16.74 -10.65
CA ASN A 16 4.43 -17.80 -9.68
C ASN A 16 4.93 -19.09 -10.36
N LYS A 17 5.61 -19.93 -9.57
CA LYS A 17 6.18 -21.23 -9.95
C LYS A 17 7.40 -21.15 -10.86
N ILE A 18 8.28 -20.16 -10.66
CA ILE A 18 9.53 -20.06 -11.42
C ILE A 18 10.48 -21.25 -11.23
N ASP A 19 10.27 -22.05 -10.18
CA ASP A 19 10.95 -23.33 -9.94
C ASP A 19 10.63 -24.40 -11.00
N CYS A 20 9.50 -24.28 -11.70
CA CYS A 20 9.09 -25.21 -12.74
C CYS A 20 9.67 -24.88 -14.13
N LEU A 21 10.44 -23.81 -14.26
CA LEU A 21 11.01 -23.34 -15.53
C LEU A 21 12.41 -23.92 -15.73
N SER A 22 12.76 -24.21 -17.00
CA SER A 22 14.16 -24.46 -17.37
C SER A 22 15.00 -23.18 -17.22
N ASP A 23 16.32 -23.31 -17.27
CA ASP A 23 17.22 -22.15 -17.19
C ASP A 23 16.95 -21.12 -18.30
N GLU A 24 16.60 -21.55 -19.51
CA GLU A 24 16.18 -20.67 -20.60
C GLU A 24 14.84 -20.00 -20.29
N GLY A 25 13.88 -20.74 -19.74
CA GLY A 25 12.59 -20.19 -19.30
C GLY A 25 12.74 -19.16 -18.18
N ARG A 26 13.65 -19.41 -17.23
CA ARG A 26 13.99 -18.46 -16.16
C ARG A 26 14.63 -17.19 -16.73
N ALA A 27 15.55 -17.32 -17.69
CA ALA A 27 16.16 -16.18 -18.36
C ALA A 27 15.12 -15.32 -19.10
N LEU A 28 14.16 -15.94 -19.80
CA LEU A 28 13.06 -15.26 -20.46
C LEU A 28 12.14 -14.53 -19.48
N VAL A 29 11.79 -15.17 -18.36
CA VAL A 29 10.99 -14.51 -17.31
C VAL A 29 11.74 -13.30 -16.76
N CYS A 30 13.00 -13.46 -16.37
CA CYS A 30 13.82 -12.36 -15.85
C CYS A 30 13.90 -11.17 -16.82
N GLN A 31 14.04 -11.41 -18.13
CA GLN A 31 14.02 -10.35 -19.14
C GLN A 31 12.66 -9.62 -19.24
N ASN A 32 11.57 -10.31 -18.89
CA ASN A 32 10.20 -9.80 -18.88
C ASN A 32 9.75 -9.23 -17.53
N LEU A 33 10.55 -9.35 -16.46
CA LEU A 33 10.29 -8.76 -15.13
C LEU A 33 10.56 -7.23 -15.12
N LYS A 34 10.15 -6.54 -16.17
CA LYS A 34 10.12 -5.08 -16.21
C LYS A 34 8.84 -4.58 -15.54
N GLU A 35 8.88 -3.37 -14.98
CA GLU A 35 7.73 -2.71 -14.35
C GLU A 35 7.16 -3.43 -13.11
N ASN A 36 5.82 -3.45 -12.97
CA ASN A 36 5.04 -3.98 -11.85
C ASN A 36 5.01 -5.51 -11.76
N ARG A 37 6.03 -6.20 -12.28
CA ARG A 37 6.09 -7.67 -12.37
C ARG A 37 7.13 -8.24 -11.43
N VAL A 38 6.83 -9.40 -10.84
CA VAL A 38 7.77 -10.15 -9.99
C VAL A 38 7.65 -11.65 -10.25
N GLY A 39 8.79 -12.33 -10.34
CA GLY A 39 8.87 -13.78 -10.44
C GLY A 39 9.05 -14.38 -9.05
N VAL A 40 8.23 -15.35 -8.68
CA VAL A 40 8.31 -16.02 -7.38
C VAL A 40 8.10 -17.53 -7.52
N SER A 41 8.61 -18.26 -6.53
CA SER A 41 8.18 -19.63 -6.24
C SER A 41 7.56 -19.63 -4.85
N ALA A 42 6.24 -19.71 -4.77
CA ALA A 42 5.55 -19.82 -3.49
C ALA A 42 5.90 -21.13 -2.74
N LEU A 43 6.35 -22.16 -3.47
CA LEU A 43 6.74 -23.44 -2.89
C LEU A 43 8.12 -23.38 -2.22
N THR A 44 9.11 -22.80 -2.91
CA THR A 44 10.50 -22.76 -2.41
C THR A 44 10.80 -21.48 -1.62
N GLY A 45 9.98 -20.44 -1.76
CA GLY A 45 10.21 -19.12 -1.20
C GLY A 45 11.06 -18.19 -2.08
N GLU A 46 11.55 -18.67 -3.23
CA GLU A 46 12.33 -17.86 -4.16
C GLU A 46 11.54 -16.62 -4.61
N GLY A 47 12.18 -15.44 -4.58
CA GLY A 47 11.58 -14.17 -5.02
C GLY A 47 10.51 -13.58 -4.08
N VAL A 48 10.06 -14.30 -3.04
CA VAL A 48 9.00 -13.84 -2.13
C VAL A 48 9.41 -12.59 -1.35
N ALA A 49 10.67 -12.48 -0.93
CA ALA A 49 11.16 -11.30 -0.23
C ALA A 49 11.10 -10.03 -1.10
N ASP A 50 11.50 -10.11 -2.38
CA ASP A 50 11.38 -9.00 -3.34
C ASP A 50 9.91 -8.65 -3.59
N PHE A 51 9.04 -9.66 -3.74
CA PHE A 51 7.60 -9.43 -3.87
C PHE A 51 7.03 -8.66 -2.68
N LEU A 52 7.35 -9.06 -1.45
CA LEU A 52 6.89 -8.39 -0.25
C LEU A 52 7.40 -6.94 -0.17
N ALA A 53 8.68 -6.71 -0.46
CA ALA A 53 9.25 -5.36 -0.47
C ALA A 53 8.51 -4.43 -1.47
N ARG A 54 8.26 -4.90 -2.70
CA ARG A 54 7.51 -4.13 -3.71
C ARG A 54 6.05 -3.92 -3.33
N LEU A 55 5.44 -4.93 -2.70
CA LEU A 55 4.08 -4.83 -2.19
C LEU A 55 3.99 -3.77 -1.09
N GLU A 56 4.95 -3.76 -0.16
CA GLU A 56 5.07 -2.74 0.87
C GLU A 56 5.22 -1.35 0.26
N GLU A 57 6.15 -1.15 -0.68
CA GLU A 57 6.32 0.12 -1.38
C GLU A 57 5.01 0.61 -2.02
N LYS A 58 4.25 -0.27 -2.68
CA LYS A 58 2.97 0.11 -3.31
C LYS A 58 1.84 0.34 -2.31
N LEU A 59 1.80 -0.39 -1.20
CA LEU A 59 0.78 -0.22 -0.16
C LEU A 59 1.04 1.02 0.68
N PHE A 60 2.30 1.30 1.00
CA PHE A 60 2.71 2.37 1.91
C PHE A 60 3.08 3.68 1.22
N SER A 61 3.43 3.68 -0.08
CA SER A 61 3.66 4.93 -0.85
C SER A 61 2.47 5.90 -0.85
N CYS A 62 1.27 5.42 -0.51
CA CYS A 62 0.06 6.24 -0.42
C CYS A 62 -0.42 6.51 1.01
N ARG A 63 0.25 5.99 2.04
CA ARG A 63 -0.17 6.15 3.44
C ARG A 63 0.66 7.25 4.09
N GLN A 64 0.12 8.46 4.13
CA GLN A 64 0.72 9.56 4.89
C GLN A 64 0.23 9.52 6.34
N ILE A 65 1.18 9.56 7.28
CA ILE A 65 0.88 9.93 8.67
C ILE A 65 0.80 11.45 8.70
N LYS A 66 -0.36 11.98 9.08
CA LYS A 66 -0.60 13.42 9.25
C LYS A 66 -0.68 13.74 10.73
N GLU A 67 -0.02 14.81 11.14
CA GLU A 67 -0.20 15.40 12.46
C GLU A 67 -1.25 16.51 12.34
N LEU A 68 -2.38 16.34 13.01
CA LEU A 68 -3.49 17.29 13.01
C LEU A 68 -3.59 17.96 14.37
N ARG A 69 -3.84 19.27 14.39
CA ARG A 69 -4.04 20.06 15.60
C ARG A 69 -5.42 20.71 15.55
N PHE A 70 -6.18 20.56 16.62
CA PHE A 70 -7.52 21.11 16.79
C PHE A 70 -7.59 21.90 18.08
N ASP A 71 -8.47 22.89 18.12
CA ASP A 71 -8.96 23.42 19.41
C ASP A 71 -9.77 22.35 20.13
N VAL A 72 -9.70 22.30 21.46
CA VAL A 72 -10.49 21.34 22.26
C VAL A 72 -12.00 21.50 22.01
N THR A 73 -12.44 22.69 21.61
CA THR A 73 -13.84 22.99 21.25
C THR A 73 -14.22 22.54 19.84
N ASP A 74 -13.26 22.19 18.97
CA ASP A 74 -13.52 21.73 17.59
C ASP A 74 -13.83 20.21 17.56
N GLY A 75 -14.95 19.83 18.19
CA GLY A 75 -15.43 18.46 18.17
C GLY A 75 -15.74 17.94 16.76
N ALA A 76 -16.12 18.82 15.83
CA ALA A 76 -16.44 18.47 14.46
C ALA A 76 -15.18 18.05 13.66
N GLY A 77 -14.10 18.81 13.76
CA GLY A 77 -12.80 18.49 13.17
C GLY A 77 -12.22 17.20 13.71
N ILE A 78 -12.26 17.04 15.04
CA ILE A 78 -11.82 15.81 15.72
C ILE A 78 -12.62 14.60 15.22
N ALA A 79 -13.96 14.67 15.24
CA ALA A 79 -14.80 13.57 14.77
C ALA A 79 -14.58 13.23 13.28
N LYS A 80 -14.31 14.24 12.45
CA LYS A 80 -13.95 14.03 11.03
C LYS A 80 -12.63 13.28 10.88
N ALA A 81 -11.62 13.57 11.71
CA ALA A 81 -10.34 12.83 11.70
C ALA A 81 -10.54 11.34 12.02
N TYR A 82 -11.39 11.01 13.00
CA TYR A 82 -11.74 9.62 13.32
C TYR A 82 -12.46 8.88 12.18
N ARG A 83 -13.24 9.57 11.35
CA ARG A 83 -13.92 8.96 10.19
C ARG A 83 -12.96 8.70 9.03
N LEU A 84 -12.11 9.68 8.69
CA LEU A 84 -11.28 9.66 7.48
C LEU A 84 -9.94 8.92 7.66
N GLY A 85 -9.53 8.61 8.88
CA GLY A 85 -8.25 7.98 9.15
C GLY A 85 -8.30 6.96 10.28
N LYS A 86 -7.17 6.28 10.49
CA LYS A 86 -6.90 5.53 11.72
C LYS A 86 -6.06 6.42 12.64
N ILE A 87 -6.57 6.72 13.82
CA ILE A 87 -5.80 7.44 14.83
C ILE A 87 -4.71 6.49 15.36
N LEU A 88 -3.45 6.94 15.28
CA LEU A 88 -2.29 6.25 15.82
C LEU A 88 -1.95 6.76 17.22
N GLU A 89 -2.14 8.06 17.46
CA GLU A 89 -1.82 8.71 18.73
C GLU A 89 -2.76 9.90 18.96
N ARG A 90 -3.08 10.17 20.22
CA ARG A 90 -3.84 11.34 20.68
C ARG A 90 -3.18 11.91 21.93
N ARG A 91 -2.93 13.21 21.92
CA ARG A 91 -2.48 13.98 23.09
C ARG A 91 -3.27 15.28 23.22
N GLU A 92 -3.38 15.80 24.42
CA GLU A 92 -4.17 17.00 24.74
C GLU A 92 -3.39 17.84 25.74
N ASP A 93 -3.39 19.17 25.59
CA ASP A 93 -2.70 20.12 26.50
C ASP A 93 -3.66 21.12 27.18
N GLY A 94 -4.96 20.81 27.19
CA GLY A 94 -6.01 21.61 27.82
C GLY A 94 -6.68 22.62 26.88
N GLU A 95 -5.94 23.17 25.91
CA GLU A 95 -6.49 24.08 24.89
C GLU A 95 -6.54 23.43 23.51
N LYS A 96 -5.62 22.49 23.24
CA LYS A 96 -5.48 21.83 21.94
C LYS A 96 -5.51 20.31 22.05
N VAL A 97 -6.00 19.68 20.99
CA VAL A 97 -5.92 18.25 20.74
C VAL A 97 -4.99 18.02 19.55
N TYR A 98 -4.02 17.13 19.71
CA TYR A 98 -3.12 16.70 18.64
C TYR A 98 -3.36 15.24 18.33
N LEU A 99 -3.57 14.94 17.05
CA LEU A 99 -3.81 13.59 16.55
C LEU A 99 -2.73 13.23 15.53
N ARG A 100 -2.11 12.06 15.69
CA ARG A 100 -1.36 11.41 14.60
C ARG A 100 -2.30 10.46 13.88
N VAL A 101 -2.53 10.71 12.60
CA VAL A 101 -3.56 10.03 11.81
C VAL A 101 -2.90 9.34 10.62
N LEU A 102 -3.11 8.04 10.50
CA LEU A 102 -2.84 7.30 9.28
C LEU A 102 -4.04 7.49 8.35
N GLU A 103 -3.87 8.22 7.25
CA GLU A 103 -4.93 8.44 6.27
C GLU A 103 -5.41 7.09 5.71
N LYS A 104 -6.73 6.84 5.75
CA LYS A 104 -7.29 5.70 5.03
C LYS A 104 -7.21 6.03 3.54
N ASN A 105 -6.65 5.14 2.74
CA ASN A 105 -6.61 5.32 1.28
C ASN A 105 -8.00 5.72 0.79
N ASN A 106 -8.09 6.84 0.07
CA ASN A 106 -9.26 7.19 -0.73
C ASN A 106 -9.54 5.99 -1.65
N PHE A 107 -10.56 5.21 -1.29
CA PHE A 107 -11.27 4.41 -2.28
C PHE A 107 -11.92 5.43 -3.23
N GLU A 108 -11.62 5.24 -4.50
CA GLU A 108 -12.06 6.02 -5.67
C GLU A 108 -13.26 6.93 -5.39
N LYS A 109 -13.06 8.24 -5.60
CA LYS A 109 -14.14 9.03 -6.20
C LYS A 109 -14.43 8.36 -7.54
N ARG A 110 -15.52 7.61 -7.61
CA ARG A 110 -16.21 7.38 -8.87
C ARG A 110 -16.88 8.71 -9.20
N ASP A 111 -16.29 9.42 -10.17
CA ASP A 111 -17.04 10.39 -10.97
C ASP A 111 -18.10 9.65 -11.81
#